data_AF-A0A7M1UR36-F1
#
_entry.id   AF-A0A7M1UR36-F1
#
_cell.length_a   1.000
_cell.length_b   1.000
_cell.length_c   1.000
_cell.angle_alpha   90.00
_cell.angle_beta   90.00
_cell.angle_gamma   90.00
#
_symmetry.space_group_name_H-M   'P 1'
#
loop_
_entity.id
_entity.type
_entity.pdbx_description
1 polymer ?
#
loop_
_entity_poly.entity_id
_entity_poly.type
_entity_poly.pdbx_seq_one_letter_code
_entity_poly.pdbx_strand_id
1 'polypeptide(L)'
;MPMDFLVAAFYLSVLSYYLGVLLKALPIPVYGLKKLANALIMDGIYSAILAFSFRILLWLVEYLSVLLGVDWEYYTAWVLTRLNELLAMIGVLKIIGSLLSRSGLSFISTGLISPLASHLATVSTTIIVIYTASSVVNRLREMLIALGIMLHAVPFRLTRSVGAAVISVSIVFSTAAPLMPVFVEKVSQGTPPIPYNQGEVYTASLLFKDMFNNPVGYAVVEGYGPEGDLIYRYLVSEKGAVYKSFYSGGFPRFEHTLVLGFADKQYMVVFNPSKHAVNGMVNASLKLPDAASIGVNRILFFNCEAKPVSYSKEGNSTVVVVETRGSCSVEAFIQSGDNAVILVNNSRIEGWVNASWSGLSLLKTVFEIPSGVSNITVNAWFKGYARPFVDEHYFTASLIDVNVLEPESMIYWVSLAVVDLMILPLVYTAMLATISLTVARLLGGVSPRVARFFTGV
;
A
#
# COMPACT_ATOMS: atom_id res chain seq x y z
N MET A 1 21.44 16.18 23.11
CA MET A 1 20.67 15.03 23.61
C MET A 1 21.30 13.68 23.25
N PRO A 2 21.35 13.20 21.99
CA PRO A 2 22.00 11.91 21.68
C PRO A 2 23.51 11.90 21.98
N MET A 3 24.16 13.04 21.75
CA MET A 3 25.59 13.23 22.06
C MET A 3 25.88 13.12 23.57
N ASP A 4 24.95 13.54 24.43
CA ASP A 4 25.13 13.50 25.88
C ASP A 4 25.14 12.04 26.38
N PHE A 5 24.28 11.19 25.82
CA PHE A 5 24.26 9.75 26.10
C PHE A 5 25.52 9.04 25.63
N LEU A 6 26.06 9.42 24.47
CA LEU A 6 27.30 8.86 23.93
C LEU A 6 28.53 9.25 24.78
N VAL A 7 28.59 10.51 25.22
CA VAL A 7 29.64 10.99 26.13
C VAL A 7 29.56 10.25 27.47
N ALA A 8 28.36 10.11 28.04
CA ALA A 8 28.16 9.32 29.26
C ALA A 8 28.57 7.86 29.07
N ALA A 9 28.22 7.24 27.94
CA ALA A 9 28.61 5.87 27.60
C ALA A 9 30.14 5.71 27.56
N PHE A 10 30.85 6.67 26.96
CA PHE A 10 32.31 6.66 26.90
C PHE A 10 32.94 6.76 28.30
N TYR A 11 32.45 7.67 29.15
CA TYR A 11 32.97 7.78 30.53
C TYR A 11 32.70 6.53 31.37
N LEU A 12 31.50 5.95 31.26
CA LEU A 12 31.16 4.69 31.94
C LEU A 12 32.04 3.52 31.47
N SER A 13 32.35 3.51 30.18
CA SER A 13 33.24 2.54 29.56
C SER A 13 34.68 2.65 30.08
N VAL A 14 35.21 3.88 30.16
CA VAL A 14 36.54 4.18 30.72
C VAL A 14 36.59 3.83 32.23
N LEU A 15 35.53 4.16 32.98
CA LEU A 15 35.40 3.78 34.38
C LEU A 15 35.44 2.26 34.58
N SER A 16 34.70 1.51 33.77
CA SER A 16 34.69 0.03 33.80
C SER A 16 36.09 -0.54 33.53
N TYR A 17 36.81 0.02 32.56
CA TYR A 17 38.17 -0.38 32.25
C TYR A 17 39.13 -0.14 33.42
N TYR A 18 39.14 1.07 34.00
CA TYR A 18 40.02 1.39 35.13
C TYR A 18 39.70 0.58 36.39
N LEU A 19 38.42 0.36 36.71
CA LEU A 19 38.02 -0.52 37.80
C LEU A 19 38.54 -1.94 37.58
N GLY A 20 38.44 -2.46 36.36
CA GLY A 20 38.99 -3.75 35.99
C GLY A 20 40.51 -3.85 36.14
N VAL A 21 41.26 -2.84 35.69
CA VAL A 21 42.73 -2.79 35.86
C VAL A 21 43.11 -2.74 37.33
N LEU A 22 42.42 -1.92 38.14
CA LEU A 22 42.70 -1.77 39.57
C LEU A 22 42.45 -3.09 40.33
N LEU A 23 41.33 -3.77 40.06
CA LEU A 23 41.04 -5.10 40.59
C LEU A 23 42.07 -6.15 40.17
N LYS A 24 42.62 -6.03 38.96
CA LYS A 24 43.66 -6.92 38.46
C LYS A 24 45.03 -6.63 39.08
N ALA A 25 45.32 -5.39 39.44
CA ALA A 25 46.57 -4.98 40.07
C ALA A 25 46.64 -5.29 41.58
N LEU A 26 45.49 -5.44 42.25
CA LEU A 26 45.43 -5.76 43.68
C LEU A 26 46.22 -7.04 44.03
N PRO A 27 47.07 -7.04 45.08
CA PRO A 27 47.87 -8.19 45.50
C PRO A 27 47.03 -9.20 46.32
N ILE A 28 45.82 -9.51 45.85
CA ILE A 28 44.88 -10.43 46.52
C ILE A 28 44.64 -11.62 45.57
N PRO A 29 44.98 -12.87 45.98
CA PRO A 29 44.87 -14.05 45.14
C PRO A 29 43.45 -14.67 45.13
N VAL A 30 42.40 -13.86 45.01
CA VAL A 30 41.02 -14.38 44.86
C VAL A 30 40.70 -14.59 43.38
N TYR A 31 40.58 -15.85 42.97
CA TYR A 31 40.30 -16.24 41.57
C TYR A 31 39.06 -15.54 40.99
N GLY A 32 37.96 -15.48 41.77
CA GLY A 32 36.72 -14.81 41.35
C GLY A 32 36.90 -13.33 41.07
N LEU A 33 37.70 -12.63 41.90
CA LEU A 33 37.99 -11.21 41.74
C LEU A 33 38.83 -10.95 40.48
N LYS A 34 39.82 -11.80 40.20
CA LYS A 34 40.65 -11.70 38.98
C LYS A 34 39.86 -12.00 37.71
N LYS A 35 38.92 -12.95 37.77
CA LYS A 35 37.99 -13.25 36.67
C LYS A 35 37.06 -12.06 36.40
N LEU A 36 36.52 -11.44 37.45
CA LEU A 36 35.69 -10.23 37.33
C LEU A 36 36.49 -9.04 36.77
N ALA A 37 37.73 -8.86 37.22
CA ALA A 37 38.63 -7.83 36.73
C ALA A 37 38.87 -7.95 35.22
N ASN A 38 39.19 -9.14 34.74
CA ASN A 38 39.35 -9.40 33.30
C ASN A 38 38.03 -9.15 32.53
N ALA A 39 36.88 -9.52 33.10
CA ALA A 39 35.58 -9.26 32.48
C ALA A 39 35.28 -7.76 32.34
N LEU A 40 35.54 -6.96 33.39
CA LEU A 40 35.36 -5.51 33.40
C LEU A 40 36.25 -4.79 32.37
N ILE A 41 37.50 -5.23 32.23
CA ILE A 41 38.43 -4.71 31.21
C ILE A 41 37.86 -4.94 29.81
N MET A 42 37.45 -6.19 29.52
CA MET A 42 36.86 -6.53 28.22
C MET A 42 35.55 -5.79 27.96
N ASP A 43 34.71 -5.62 28.98
CA ASP A 43 33.44 -4.90 28.87
C ASP A 43 33.64 -3.41 28.60
N GLY A 44 34.65 -2.79 29.23
CA GLY A 44 35.05 -1.42 28.91
C GLY A 44 35.53 -1.30 27.47
N ILE A 45 36.34 -2.22 26.96
CA ILE A 45 36.79 -2.16 25.57
C ILE A 45 35.60 -2.30 24.60
N TYR A 46 34.70 -3.28 24.83
CA TYR A 46 33.54 -3.48 23.96
C TYR A 46 32.57 -2.30 23.98
N SER A 47 32.35 -1.69 25.14
CA SER A 47 31.45 -0.55 25.27
C SER A 47 32.00 0.71 24.57
N ALA A 48 33.31 0.93 24.61
CA ALA A 48 33.97 2.00 23.88
C ALA A 48 33.85 1.80 22.36
N ILE A 49 34.15 0.59 21.88
CA ILE A 49 33.98 0.24 20.45
C ILE A 49 32.53 0.48 20.02
N LEU A 50 31.57 0.07 20.85
CA LEU A 50 30.16 0.20 20.54
C LEU A 50 29.71 1.68 20.50
N ALA A 51 30.24 2.53 21.39
CA ALA A 51 30.04 3.99 21.33
C ALA A 51 30.61 4.61 20.04
N PHE A 52 31.81 4.21 19.61
CA PHE A 52 32.38 4.66 18.34
C PHE A 52 31.62 4.13 17.12
N SER A 53 30.97 2.97 17.25
CA SER A 53 30.17 2.36 16.17
C SER A 53 28.79 2.99 15.96
N PHE A 54 28.39 3.99 16.77
CA PHE A 54 27.05 4.61 16.68
C PHE A 54 26.65 5.03 15.26
N ARG A 55 27.54 5.72 14.55
CA ARG A 55 27.28 6.14 13.16
C ARG A 55 27.14 4.96 12.21
N ILE A 56 27.90 3.88 12.45
CA ILE A 56 27.82 2.65 11.65
C ILE A 56 26.46 1.97 11.89
N LEU A 57 25.96 1.97 13.12
CA LEU A 57 24.63 1.43 13.44
C LEU A 57 23.52 2.22 12.74
N LEU A 58 23.60 3.55 12.72
CA LEU A 58 22.63 4.38 11.98
C LEU A 58 22.69 4.12 10.48
N TRP A 59 23.90 4.08 9.91
CA TRP A 59 24.10 3.74 8.50
C TRP A 59 23.54 2.35 8.15
N LEU A 60 23.69 1.37 9.05
CA LEU A 60 23.15 0.02 8.86
C LEU A 60 21.62 0.00 8.84
N VAL A 61 20.96 0.82 9.66
CA VAL A 61 19.50 0.98 9.65
C VAL A 61 19.04 1.55 8.30
N GLU A 62 19.72 2.57 7.80
CA GLU A 62 19.41 3.19 6.51
C GLU A 62 19.64 2.21 5.35
N TYR A 63 20.79 1.51 5.36
CA TYR A 63 21.13 0.50 4.36
C TYR A 63 20.08 -0.63 4.31
N LEU A 64 19.69 -1.18 5.46
CA LEU A 64 18.64 -2.20 5.53
C LEU A 64 17.29 -1.68 5.07
N SER A 65 16.97 -0.42 5.36
CA SER A 65 15.72 0.21 4.92
C SER A 65 15.65 0.28 3.38
N VAL A 66 16.75 0.68 2.73
CA VAL A 66 16.83 0.73 1.26
C VAL A 66 16.77 -0.67 0.67
N LEU A 67 17.53 -1.63 1.22
CA LEU A 67 17.58 -3.00 0.71
C LEU A 67 16.21 -3.70 0.75
N LEU A 68 15.44 -3.47 1.81
CA LEU A 68 14.12 -4.06 2.00
C LEU A 68 13.00 -3.30 1.29
N GLY A 69 13.30 -2.17 0.62
CA GLY A 69 12.30 -1.34 -0.05
C GLY A 69 11.34 -0.67 0.93
N VAL A 70 11.84 -0.27 2.11
CA VAL A 70 11.04 0.27 3.21
C VAL A 70 10.54 1.66 2.88
N ASP A 71 9.22 1.83 2.90
CA ASP A 71 8.56 3.11 2.70
C ASP A 71 7.62 3.41 3.88
N TRP A 72 8.01 4.39 4.70
CA TRP A 72 7.21 4.85 5.82
C TRP A 72 5.95 5.59 5.36
N GLU A 73 5.99 6.28 4.22
CA GLU A 73 4.83 6.99 3.68
C GLU A 73 3.76 6.00 3.25
N TYR A 74 4.15 4.94 2.54
CA TYR A 74 3.25 3.82 2.21
C TYR A 74 2.62 3.19 3.46
N TYR A 75 3.41 2.94 4.51
CA TYR A 75 2.87 2.42 5.77
C TYR A 75 1.84 3.37 6.40
N THR A 76 2.12 4.67 6.44
CA THR A 76 1.17 5.67 6.96
C THR A 76 -0.12 5.73 6.15
N ALA A 77 -0.01 5.72 4.82
CA ALA A 77 -1.16 5.76 3.92
C ALA A 77 -2.04 4.51 4.11
N TRP A 78 -1.42 3.33 4.21
CA TRP A 78 -2.13 2.08 4.45
C TRP A 78 -2.92 2.11 5.76
N VAL A 79 -2.32 2.55 6.88
CA VAL A 79 -3.03 2.68 8.17
C VAL A 79 -4.20 3.65 8.06
N LEU A 80 -4.01 4.81 7.42
CA LEU A 80 -5.07 5.83 7.27
C LEU A 80 -6.24 5.32 6.42
N THR A 81 -5.96 4.65 5.30
CA THR A 81 -6.99 4.06 4.44
C THR A 81 -7.81 3.02 5.21
N ARG A 82 -7.15 2.09 5.93
CA ARG A 82 -7.85 1.07 6.73
C ARG A 82 -8.64 1.66 7.89
N LEU A 83 -8.14 2.72 8.52
CA LEU A 83 -8.91 3.42 9.57
C LEU A 83 -10.16 4.10 9.00
N ASN A 84 -10.07 4.74 7.84
CA ASN A 84 -11.24 5.35 7.21
C ASN A 84 -12.30 4.31 6.82
N GLU A 85 -11.88 3.15 6.30
CA GLU A 85 -12.77 2.02 6.01
C GLU A 85 -13.48 1.51 7.28
N LEU A 86 -12.72 1.30 8.38
CA LEU A 86 -13.29 0.87 9.67
C LEU A 86 -14.28 1.89 10.24
N LEU A 87 -13.94 3.19 10.18
CA LEU A 87 -14.81 4.25 10.69
C LEU A 87 -16.12 4.35 9.87
N ALA A 88 -16.04 4.22 8.54
CA ALA A 88 -17.22 4.16 7.69
C ALA A 88 -18.12 2.98 8.06
N MET A 89 -17.54 1.79 8.25
CA MET A 89 -18.27 0.59 8.64
C MET A 89 -18.92 0.70 10.02
N ILE A 90 -18.20 1.24 11.02
CA ILE A 90 -18.76 1.56 12.34
C ILE A 90 -19.92 2.56 12.22
N GLY A 91 -19.76 3.58 11.38
CA GLY A 91 -20.79 4.58 11.10
C GLY A 91 -22.07 3.95 10.56
N VAL A 92 -21.95 3.10 9.55
CA VAL A 92 -23.07 2.36 8.94
C VAL A 92 -23.76 1.47 9.98
N LEU A 93 -22.99 0.67 10.74
CA LEU A 93 -23.55 -0.19 11.80
C LEU A 93 -24.31 0.64 12.83
N LYS A 94 -23.77 1.78 13.28
CA LYS A 94 -24.46 2.64 14.24
C LYS A 94 -25.74 3.26 13.67
N ILE A 95 -25.75 3.64 12.39
CA ILE A 95 -26.95 4.15 11.72
C ILE A 95 -28.02 3.05 11.67
N ILE A 96 -27.65 1.84 11.22
CA ILE A 96 -28.56 0.68 11.17
C ILE A 96 -29.09 0.35 12.57
N GLY A 97 -28.21 0.30 13.57
CA GLY A 97 -28.59 0.05 14.97
C GLY A 97 -29.55 1.12 15.50
N SER A 98 -29.37 2.40 15.12
CA SER A 98 -30.27 3.48 15.52
C SER A 98 -31.64 3.38 14.84
N LEU A 99 -31.70 2.97 13.57
CA LEU A 99 -32.95 2.76 12.82
C LEU A 99 -33.73 1.57 13.38
N LEU A 100 -33.05 0.45 13.65
CA LEU A 100 -33.64 -0.75 14.25
C LEU A 100 -34.19 -0.48 15.66
N SER A 101 -33.50 0.33 16.45
CA SER A 101 -33.98 0.73 17.78
C SER A 101 -35.27 1.55 17.70
N ARG A 102 -35.40 2.42 16.67
CA ARG A 102 -36.60 3.24 16.43
C ARG A 102 -37.78 2.44 15.86
N SER A 103 -37.54 1.35 15.15
CA SER A 103 -38.58 0.51 14.54
C SER A 103 -39.11 -0.60 15.47
N GLY A 104 -38.70 -0.62 16.75
CA GLY A 104 -39.12 -1.64 17.72
C GLY A 104 -38.29 -2.93 17.69
N LEU A 105 -37.25 -3.00 16.85
CA LEU A 105 -36.29 -4.11 16.75
C LEU A 105 -35.05 -3.86 17.63
N SER A 106 -35.24 -3.27 18.80
CA SER A 106 -34.15 -2.89 19.71
C SER A 106 -33.29 -4.08 20.14
N PHE A 107 -33.86 -5.29 20.22
CA PHE A 107 -33.14 -6.51 20.54
C PHE A 107 -32.03 -6.86 19.53
N ILE A 108 -32.21 -6.57 18.24
CA ILE A 108 -31.19 -6.78 17.20
C ILE A 108 -30.10 -5.70 17.30
N SER A 109 -30.52 -4.46 17.55
CA SER A 109 -29.60 -3.32 17.74
C SER A 109 -28.64 -3.56 18.91
N THR A 110 -29.18 -3.97 20.06
CA THR A 110 -28.36 -4.22 21.26
C THR A 110 -27.66 -5.58 21.24
N GLY A 111 -28.29 -6.60 20.66
CA GLY A 111 -27.79 -7.98 20.69
C GLY A 111 -26.74 -8.30 19.63
N LEU A 112 -26.76 -7.61 18.48
CA LEU A 112 -25.91 -7.95 17.34
C LEU A 112 -25.11 -6.77 16.81
N ILE A 113 -25.78 -5.66 16.51
CA ILE A 113 -25.14 -4.50 15.86
C ILE A 113 -24.16 -3.79 16.80
N SER A 114 -24.55 -3.58 18.07
CA SER A 114 -23.70 -2.92 19.05
C SER A 114 -22.40 -3.69 19.34
N PRO A 115 -22.42 -5.01 19.59
CA PRO A 115 -21.20 -5.81 19.70
C PRO A 115 -20.29 -5.71 18.47
N LEU A 116 -20.85 -5.82 17.26
CA LEU A 116 -20.08 -5.73 16.01
C LEU A 116 -19.38 -4.38 15.86
N ALA A 117 -20.10 -3.28 16.11
CA ALA A 117 -19.52 -1.94 16.11
C ALA A 117 -18.44 -1.76 17.20
N SER A 118 -18.64 -2.38 18.36
CA SER A 118 -17.64 -2.38 19.45
C SER A 118 -16.38 -3.14 19.05
N HIS A 119 -16.50 -4.31 18.42
CA HIS A 119 -15.36 -5.09 17.95
C HIS A 119 -14.54 -4.32 16.91
N LEU A 120 -15.21 -3.70 15.93
CA LEU A 120 -14.53 -2.84 14.96
C LEU A 120 -13.82 -1.67 15.63
N ALA A 121 -14.42 -1.05 16.65
CA ALA A 121 -13.75 0.00 17.41
C ALA A 121 -12.49 -0.53 18.12
N THR A 122 -12.53 -1.74 18.69
CA THR A 122 -11.35 -2.40 19.27
C THR A 122 -10.26 -2.64 18.22
N VAL A 123 -10.64 -3.08 17.02
CA VAL A 123 -9.71 -3.25 15.89
C VAL A 123 -9.05 -1.91 15.53
N SER A 124 -9.83 -0.83 15.42
CA SER A 124 -9.30 0.52 15.17
C SER A 124 -8.33 0.98 16.26
N THR A 125 -8.65 0.74 17.54
CA THR A 125 -7.72 1.10 18.62
C THR A 125 -6.42 0.29 18.54
N THR A 126 -6.48 -0.98 18.18
CA THR A 126 -5.30 -1.85 18.10
C THR A 126 -4.33 -1.38 17.02
N ILE A 127 -4.84 -1.11 15.81
CA ILE A 127 -3.99 -0.64 14.71
C ILE A 127 -3.37 0.73 15.02
N ILE A 128 -4.10 1.63 15.70
CA ILE A 128 -3.58 2.92 16.16
C ILE A 128 -2.46 2.72 17.18
N VAL A 129 -2.62 1.83 18.16
CA VAL A 129 -1.60 1.56 19.18
C VAL A 129 -0.33 0.98 18.55
N ILE A 130 -0.47 0.04 17.62
CA ILE A 130 0.69 -0.54 16.90
C ILE A 130 1.40 0.54 16.06
N TYR A 131 0.65 1.34 15.32
CA TYR A 131 1.19 2.41 14.49
C TYR A 131 1.91 3.48 15.31
N THR A 132 1.29 3.93 16.40
CA THR A 132 1.88 4.92 17.30
C THR A 132 3.14 4.38 17.97
N ALA A 133 3.14 3.15 18.45
CA ALA A 133 4.34 2.52 19.01
C ALA A 133 5.50 2.45 18.00
N SER A 134 5.24 1.96 16.79
CA SER A 134 6.27 1.85 15.73
C SER A 134 6.79 3.21 15.26
N SER A 135 5.91 4.20 15.10
CA SER A 135 6.30 5.55 14.68
C SER A 135 7.10 6.29 15.76
N VAL A 136 6.80 6.09 17.05
CA VAL A 136 7.60 6.63 18.16
C VAL A 136 9.01 6.05 18.14
N VAL A 137 9.16 4.74 17.94
CA VAL A 137 10.48 4.10 17.86
C VAL A 137 11.29 4.66 16.69
N ASN A 138 10.69 4.80 15.51
CA ASN A 138 11.39 5.36 14.35
C ASN A 138 11.80 6.82 14.55
N ARG A 139 10.90 7.66 15.10
CA ARG A 139 11.20 9.08 15.37
C ARG A 139 12.31 9.25 16.40
N LEU A 140 12.36 8.38 17.40
CA LEU A 140 13.36 8.42 18.48
C LEU A 140 14.55 7.49 18.24
N ARG A 141 14.72 6.92 17.04
CA ARG A 141 15.70 5.85 16.77
C ARG A 141 17.13 6.22 17.18
N GLU A 142 17.57 7.44 16.88
CA GLU A 142 18.91 7.91 17.22
C GLU A 142 19.11 8.01 18.74
N MET A 143 18.10 8.52 19.43
CA MET A 143 18.09 8.66 20.88
C MET A 143 18.03 7.30 21.56
N LEU A 144 17.19 6.38 21.08
CA LEU A 144 17.05 5.04 21.64
C LEU A 144 18.33 4.21 21.43
N ILE A 145 18.96 4.28 20.25
CA ILE A 145 20.25 3.63 20.03
C ILE A 145 21.28 4.23 21.00
N ALA A 146 21.43 5.56 21.07
CA ALA A 146 22.39 6.19 21.98
C ALA A 146 22.14 5.85 23.47
N LEU A 147 20.89 5.84 23.91
CA LEU A 147 20.48 5.39 25.25
C LEU A 147 20.85 3.92 25.48
N GLY A 148 20.60 3.07 24.49
CA GLY A 148 20.94 1.66 24.54
C GLY A 148 22.45 1.44 24.66
N ILE A 149 23.26 2.23 23.94
CA ILE A 149 24.73 2.24 24.07
C ILE A 149 25.14 2.62 25.51
N MET A 150 24.54 3.68 26.06
CA MET A 150 24.81 4.11 27.44
C MET A 150 24.48 3.02 28.46
N LEU A 151 23.30 2.40 28.34
CA LEU A 151 22.88 1.30 29.21
C LEU A 151 23.77 0.06 29.02
N HIS A 152 24.33 -0.15 27.83
CA HIS A 152 25.27 -1.22 27.58
C HIS A 152 26.63 -1.00 28.26
N ALA A 153 27.04 0.26 28.44
CA ALA A 153 28.33 0.67 29.00
C ALA A 153 28.39 0.67 30.54
N VAL A 154 27.27 0.43 31.23
CA VAL A 154 27.22 0.43 32.71
C VAL A 154 28.11 -0.70 33.28
N PRO A 155 28.96 -0.39 34.27
CA PRO A 155 29.84 -1.38 34.91
C PRO A 155 29.09 -2.60 35.47
N PHE A 156 29.82 -3.71 35.63
CA PHE A 156 29.30 -4.99 36.17
C PHE A 156 28.17 -5.63 35.35
N ARG A 157 27.93 -5.15 34.11
CA ARG A 157 26.89 -5.66 33.20
C ARG A 157 25.47 -5.54 33.74
N LEU A 158 25.21 -4.65 34.70
CA LEU A 158 23.90 -4.53 35.37
C LEU A 158 22.75 -4.27 34.39
N THR A 159 22.97 -3.40 33.40
CA THR A 159 21.96 -2.99 32.41
C THR A 159 22.28 -3.43 31.00
N ARG A 160 23.29 -4.30 30.82
CA ARG A 160 23.81 -4.69 29.51
C ARG A 160 22.75 -5.29 28.59
N SER A 161 21.88 -6.15 29.15
CA SER A 161 20.77 -6.79 28.46
C SER A 161 19.69 -5.80 28.03
N VAL A 162 19.39 -4.81 28.87
CA VAL A 162 18.44 -3.74 28.57
C VAL A 162 18.99 -2.86 27.45
N GLY A 163 20.27 -2.46 27.53
CA GLY A 163 20.91 -1.67 26.48
C GLY A 163 20.91 -2.38 25.12
N ALA A 164 21.27 -3.67 25.09
CA ALA A 164 21.23 -4.48 23.87
C ALA A 164 19.81 -4.63 23.30
N ALA A 165 18.80 -4.78 24.16
CA ALA A 165 17.39 -4.86 23.75
C ALA A 165 16.90 -3.55 23.15
N VAL A 166 17.21 -2.41 23.78
CA VAL A 166 16.81 -1.08 23.28
C VAL A 166 17.45 -0.81 21.91
N ILE A 167 18.75 -1.10 21.73
CA ILE A 167 19.42 -0.97 20.42
C ILE A 167 18.70 -1.85 19.37
N SER A 168 18.41 -3.10 19.72
CA SER A 168 17.86 -4.08 18.78
C SER A 168 16.41 -3.78 18.38
N VAL A 169 15.57 -3.39 19.35
CA VAL A 169 14.19 -2.95 19.08
C VAL A 169 14.21 -1.72 18.17
N SER A 170 15.10 -0.76 18.44
CA SER A 170 15.21 0.45 17.62
C SER A 170 15.58 0.14 16.18
N ILE A 171 16.54 -0.75 15.95
CA ILE A 171 16.95 -1.15 14.60
C ILE A 171 15.82 -1.90 13.90
N VAL A 172 15.29 -2.96 14.53
CA VAL A 172 14.30 -3.85 13.89
C VAL A 172 12.98 -3.14 13.64
N PHE A 173 12.43 -2.38 14.58
CA PHE A 173 11.17 -1.68 14.37
C PHE A 173 11.32 -0.51 13.38
N SER A 174 12.50 0.13 13.31
CA SER A 174 12.71 1.21 12.32
C SER A 174 12.79 0.70 10.88
N THR A 175 13.27 -0.54 10.68
CA THR A 175 13.41 -1.14 9.34
C THR A 175 12.22 -2.01 8.94
N ALA A 176 11.70 -2.82 9.85
CA ALA A 176 10.73 -3.85 9.51
C ALA A 176 9.27 -3.44 9.77
N ALA A 177 8.98 -2.53 10.70
CA ALA A 177 7.58 -2.14 10.97
C ALA A 177 6.80 -1.66 9.72
N PRO A 178 7.40 -0.90 8.77
CA PRO A 178 6.69 -0.47 7.56
C PRO A 178 6.37 -1.58 6.57
N LEU A 179 6.92 -2.79 6.74
CA LEU A 179 6.63 -3.95 5.90
C LEU A 179 5.36 -4.70 6.35
N MET A 180 4.72 -4.27 7.44
CA MET A 180 3.48 -4.85 7.94
C MET A 180 2.35 -4.92 6.90
N PRO A 181 2.07 -3.88 6.08
CA PRO A 181 1.05 -3.94 5.04
C PRO A 181 1.27 -5.10 4.07
N VAL A 182 2.51 -5.28 3.61
CA VAL A 182 2.90 -6.35 2.68
C VAL A 182 2.73 -7.72 3.34
N PHE A 183 3.05 -7.84 4.63
CA PHE A 183 2.83 -9.06 5.40
C PHE A 183 1.33 -9.39 5.50
N VAL A 184 0.50 -8.42 5.90
CA VAL A 184 -0.95 -8.61 6.04
C VAL A 184 -1.56 -9.00 4.70
N GLU A 185 -1.22 -8.30 3.61
CA GLU A 185 -1.77 -8.57 2.28
C GLU A 185 -1.34 -9.94 1.73
N LYS A 186 -0.14 -10.42 2.04
CA LYS A 186 0.31 -11.75 1.60
C LYS A 186 -0.27 -12.88 2.44
N VAL A 187 -0.42 -12.69 3.75
CA VAL A 187 -0.93 -13.74 4.65
C VAL A 187 -2.45 -13.85 4.57
N SER A 188 -3.16 -12.73 4.43
CA SER A 188 -4.62 -12.72 4.22
C SER A 188 -5.03 -13.50 2.97
N GLN A 189 -4.22 -13.49 1.90
CA GLN A 189 -4.43 -14.32 0.70
C GLN A 189 -4.51 -15.84 0.98
N GLY A 190 -3.93 -16.31 2.09
CA GLY A 190 -3.93 -17.72 2.50
C GLY A 190 -5.02 -18.11 3.49
N THR A 191 -5.86 -17.17 3.95
CA THR A 191 -7.02 -17.52 4.79
C THR A 191 -8.07 -18.21 3.92
N PRO A 192 -8.62 -19.37 4.38
CA PRO A 192 -9.55 -20.14 3.57
C PRO A 192 -10.76 -19.26 3.26
N PRO A 193 -11.22 -19.28 2.01
CA PRO A 193 -12.41 -18.55 1.66
C PRO A 193 -13.65 -19.19 2.30
N ILE A 194 -14.53 -18.29 2.72
CA ILE A 194 -15.91 -18.46 3.15
C ILE A 194 -16.62 -19.68 2.51
N PRO A 195 -17.50 -20.39 3.24
CA PRO A 195 -18.48 -21.34 2.69
C PRO A 195 -19.66 -20.65 1.99
N TYR A 196 -19.42 -19.57 1.23
CA TYR A 196 -20.36 -19.07 0.22
C TYR A 196 -19.79 -19.36 -1.16
N ASN A 197 -20.64 -19.53 -2.18
CA ASN A 197 -20.27 -19.96 -3.52
C ASN A 197 -19.17 -19.09 -4.16
N GLN A 198 -17.91 -19.39 -3.83
CA GLN A 198 -16.71 -19.01 -4.58
C GLN A 198 -16.82 -19.37 -6.06
N GLY A 199 -17.77 -20.24 -6.39
CA GLY A 199 -18.25 -20.56 -7.72
C GLY A 199 -18.63 -19.36 -8.59
N GLU A 200 -18.79 -18.14 -8.07
CA GLU A 200 -19.36 -17.00 -8.83
C GLU A 200 -18.46 -15.78 -8.99
N VAL A 201 -17.27 -15.77 -8.37
CA VAL A 201 -16.29 -14.67 -8.50
C VAL A 201 -14.97 -15.16 -9.12
N TYR A 202 -14.41 -14.38 -10.03
CA TYR A 202 -13.04 -14.53 -10.53
C TYR A 202 -12.13 -13.41 -9.99
N THR A 203 -10.84 -13.73 -9.82
CA THR A 203 -9.79 -12.71 -9.78
C THR A 203 -9.51 -12.32 -11.23
N ALA A 204 -9.48 -11.03 -11.57
CA ALA A 204 -9.20 -10.61 -12.95
C ALA A 204 -8.09 -9.56 -13.05
N SER A 205 -7.32 -9.67 -14.12
CA SER A 205 -6.41 -8.67 -14.63
C SER A 205 -6.83 -8.31 -16.06
N LEU A 206 -7.48 -7.15 -16.21
CA LEU A 206 -7.89 -6.62 -17.51
C LEU A 206 -6.90 -5.54 -17.96
N LEU A 207 -6.43 -5.63 -19.21
CA LEU A 207 -5.50 -4.67 -19.80
C LEU A 207 -6.12 -3.97 -21.00
N PHE A 208 -6.38 -2.67 -20.87
CA PHE A 208 -6.96 -1.81 -21.89
C PHE A 208 -5.87 -1.17 -22.75
N LYS A 209 -5.99 -1.36 -24.07
CA LYS A 209 -5.02 -0.90 -25.06
C LYS A 209 -5.68 -0.11 -26.17
N ASP A 210 -4.95 0.83 -26.73
CA ASP A 210 -5.34 1.59 -27.91
C ASP A 210 -5.11 0.78 -29.21
N MET A 211 -5.40 1.39 -30.37
CA MET A 211 -5.22 0.75 -31.68
C MET A 211 -3.74 0.41 -32.01
N PHE A 212 -2.78 1.03 -31.32
CA PHE A 212 -1.34 0.84 -31.45
C PHE A 212 -0.75 -0.08 -30.35
N ASN A 213 -1.59 -0.70 -29.51
CA ASN A 213 -1.22 -1.50 -28.33
C ASN A 213 -0.62 -0.73 -27.13
N ASN A 214 -0.71 0.60 -27.11
CA ASN A 214 -0.33 1.41 -25.95
C ASN A 214 -1.41 1.33 -24.86
N PRO A 215 -1.03 1.41 -23.57
CA PRO A 215 -1.99 1.37 -22.48
C PRO A 215 -2.89 2.61 -22.43
N VAL A 216 -4.17 2.39 -22.12
CA VAL A 216 -5.15 3.47 -21.90
C VAL A 216 -5.42 3.61 -20.41
N GLY A 217 -4.76 4.58 -19.77
CA GLY A 217 -4.88 4.81 -18.33
C GLY A 217 -6.06 5.70 -17.94
N TYR A 218 -6.56 5.53 -16.71
CA TYR A 218 -7.61 6.37 -16.11
C TYR A 218 -8.96 6.44 -16.85
N ALA A 219 -9.24 5.44 -17.67
CA ALA A 219 -10.60 5.14 -18.10
C ALA A 219 -11.42 4.56 -16.93
N VAL A 220 -12.74 4.59 -17.08
CA VAL A 220 -13.68 3.97 -16.13
C VAL A 220 -14.25 2.73 -16.78
N VAL A 221 -14.13 1.59 -16.11
CA VAL A 221 -14.77 0.35 -16.57
C VAL A 221 -15.99 0.05 -15.72
N GLU A 222 -17.12 -0.14 -16.37
CA GLU A 222 -18.39 -0.53 -15.78
C GLU A 222 -18.79 -1.92 -16.30
N GLY A 223 -19.41 -2.72 -15.44
CA GLY A 223 -19.99 -4.01 -15.81
C GLY A 223 -21.49 -3.99 -15.60
N TYR A 224 -22.25 -4.34 -16.63
CA TYR A 224 -23.71 -4.39 -16.61
C TYR A 224 -24.20 -5.83 -16.76
N GLY A 225 -25.15 -6.22 -15.93
CA GLY A 225 -25.72 -7.55 -15.92
C GLY A 225 -26.63 -7.81 -17.11
N PRO A 226 -27.11 -9.05 -17.26
CA PRO A 226 -28.06 -9.41 -18.33
C PRO A 226 -29.37 -8.62 -18.25
N GLU A 227 -29.76 -8.16 -17.06
CA GLU A 227 -30.96 -7.33 -16.83
C GLU A 227 -30.70 -5.82 -17.01
N GLY A 228 -29.45 -5.42 -17.28
CA GLY A 228 -29.05 -4.02 -17.48
C GLY A 228 -28.63 -3.29 -16.20
N ASP A 229 -28.59 -3.97 -15.06
CA ASP A 229 -28.15 -3.36 -13.80
C ASP A 229 -26.62 -3.18 -13.74
N LEU A 230 -26.17 -2.08 -13.15
CA LEU A 230 -24.75 -1.82 -12.89
C LEU A 230 -24.27 -2.77 -11.78
N ILE A 231 -23.38 -3.68 -12.15
CA ILE A 231 -22.83 -4.68 -11.24
C ILE A 231 -21.54 -4.16 -10.58
N TYR A 232 -20.65 -3.56 -11.36
CA TYR A 232 -19.39 -3.01 -10.85
C TYR A 232 -18.95 -1.78 -11.63
N ARG A 233 -18.13 -0.95 -11.00
CA ARG A 233 -17.46 0.23 -11.57
C ARG A 233 -16.06 0.33 -10.99
N TYR A 234 -15.04 0.27 -11.84
CA TYR A 234 -13.64 0.36 -11.45
C TYR A 234 -12.88 1.43 -12.22
N LEU A 235 -11.90 2.05 -11.56
CA LEU A 235 -10.97 2.95 -12.21
C LEU A 235 -9.80 2.16 -12.81
N VAL A 236 -9.49 2.40 -14.08
CA VAL A 236 -8.33 1.84 -14.75
C VAL A 236 -7.05 2.54 -14.26
N SER A 237 -6.02 1.78 -13.89
CA SER A 237 -4.73 2.34 -13.45
C SER A 237 -4.04 3.14 -14.56
N GLU A 238 -3.03 3.94 -14.21
CA GLU A 238 -2.21 4.71 -15.16
C GLU A 238 -1.58 3.83 -16.28
N LYS A 239 -1.37 2.54 -16.00
CA LYS A 239 -0.79 1.55 -16.93
C LYS A 239 -1.84 0.83 -17.77
N GLY A 240 -3.10 1.29 -17.74
CA GLY A 240 -4.20 0.66 -18.47
C GLY A 240 -4.69 -0.66 -17.90
N ALA A 241 -4.31 -0.99 -16.66
CA ALA A 241 -4.67 -2.26 -16.03
C ALA A 241 -5.73 -2.09 -14.95
N VAL A 242 -6.65 -3.04 -14.85
CA VAL A 242 -7.58 -3.23 -13.73
C VAL A 242 -7.30 -4.59 -13.12
N TYR A 243 -6.79 -4.59 -11.90
CA TYR A 243 -6.59 -5.80 -11.11
C TYR A 243 -7.58 -5.82 -9.95
N LYS A 244 -8.49 -6.79 -9.94
CA LYS A 244 -9.44 -6.98 -8.84
C LYS A 244 -9.46 -8.45 -8.45
N SER A 245 -9.08 -8.71 -7.21
CA SER A 245 -9.27 -10.02 -6.57
C SER A 245 -10.61 -10.02 -5.85
N PHE A 246 -11.02 -11.16 -5.33
CA PHE A 246 -12.19 -11.27 -4.46
C PHE A 246 -12.20 -10.17 -3.36
N TYR A 247 -11.05 -9.92 -2.74
CA TYR A 247 -10.91 -8.95 -1.63
C TYR A 247 -10.92 -7.48 -2.07
N SER A 248 -10.67 -7.18 -3.35
CA SER A 248 -10.62 -5.81 -3.87
C SER A 248 -11.75 -5.46 -4.82
N GLY A 249 -12.74 -6.35 -4.97
CA GLY A 249 -13.98 -6.09 -5.71
C GLY A 249 -14.49 -7.28 -6.51
N GLY A 250 -13.60 -8.16 -6.98
CA GLY A 250 -13.92 -9.33 -7.79
C GLY A 250 -14.52 -9.03 -9.17
N PHE A 251 -14.65 -10.08 -9.99
CA PHE A 251 -15.37 -10.06 -11.26
C PHE A 251 -16.40 -11.21 -11.32
N PRO A 252 -17.55 -11.03 -11.99
CA PRO A 252 -18.53 -12.10 -12.18
C PRO A 252 -17.98 -13.26 -13.01
N ARG A 253 -18.55 -14.46 -12.85
CA ARG A 253 -18.25 -15.60 -13.75
C ARG A 253 -19.15 -15.68 -14.97
N PHE A 254 -20.32 -15.05 -14.89
CA PHE A 254 -21.29 -15.04 -15.99
C PHE A 254 -20.93 -13.97 -17.03
N GLU A 255 -21.51 -14.14 -18.22
CA GLU A 255 -21.36 -13.20 -19.33
C GLU A 255 -22.11 -11.90 -19.03
N HIS A 256 -21.43 -10.78 -19.21
CA HIS A 256 -21.95 -9.45 -18.87
C HIS A 256 -21.41 -8.41 -19.86
N THR A 257 -22.04 -7.24 -19.91
CA THR A 257 -21.62 -6.16 -20.79
C THR A 257 -20.61 -5.28 -20.07
N LEU A 258 -19.39 -5.21 -20.60
CA LEU A 258 -18.34 -4.32 -20.11
C LEU A 258 -18.42 -3.02 -20.90
N VAL A 259 -18.58 -1.90 -20.19
CA VAL A 259 -18.61 -0.55 -20.76
C VAL A 259 -17.37 0.19 -20.29
N LEU A 260 -16.47 0.50 -21.22
CA LEU A 260 -15.31 1.34 -20.96
C LEU A 260 -15.63 2.78 -21.34
N GLY A 261 -15.74 3.64 -20.34
CA GLY A 261 -15.93 5.07 -20.51
C GLY A 261 -14.60 5.84 -20.45
N PHE A 262 -14.41 6.77 -21.37
CA PHE A 262 -13.40 7.82 -21.28
C PHE A 262 -13.93 9.09 -21.93
N ALA A 263 -13.92 10.21 -21.20
CA ALA A 263 -14.50 11.48 -21.62
C ALA A 263 -15.97 11.34 -22.06
N ASP A 264 -16.30 11.59 -23.32
CA ASP A 264 -17.66 11.44 -23.87
C ASP A 264 -17.85 10.15 -24.69
N LYS A 265 -16.84 9.28 -24.74
CA LYS A 265 -16.89 8.00 -25.46
C LYS A 265 -17.11 6.83 -24.52
N GLN A 266 -17.92 5.89 -24.98
CA GLN A 266 -18.21 4.63 -24.29
C GLN A 266 -18.05 3.47 -25.26
N TYR A 267 -17.28 2.46 -24.83
CA TYR A 267 -17.04 1.23 -25.60
C TYR A 267 -17.71 0.07 -24.90
N MET A 268 -18.67 -0.56 -25.59
CA MET A 268 -19.44 -1.67 -25.05
C MET A 268 -18.94 -2.99 -25.66
N VAL A 269 -18.59 -3.95 -24.82
CA VAL A 269 -18.16 -5.30 -25.23
C VAL A 269 -18.87 -6.33 -24.37
N VAL A 270 -19.46 -7.34 -24.99
CA VAL A 270 -19.95 -8.51 -24.27
C VAL A 270 -18.74 -9.34 -23.83
N PHE A 271 -18.50 -9.40 -22.52
CA PHE A 271 -17.34 -10.04 -21.93
C PHE A 271 -17.76 -11.35 -21.25
N ASN A 272 -17.12 -12.45 -21.64
CA ASN A 272 -17.32 -13.76 -21.04
C ASN A 272 -16.03 -14.17 -20.29
N PRO A 273 -15.98 -13.99 -18.96
CA PRO A 273 -14.80 -14.24 -18.13
C PRO A 273 -14.30 -15.69 -18.22
N SER A 274 -15.21 -16.64 -18.38
CA SER A 274 -14.90 -18.08 -18.42
C SER A 274 -14.00 -18.46 -19.60
N LYS A 275 -14.07 -17.72 -20.72
CA LYS A 275 -13.18 -17.93 -21.87
C LYS A 275 -11.75 -17.46 -21.65
N HIS A 276 -11.53 -16.63 -20.63
CA HIS A 276 -10.25 -15.99 -20.32
C HIS A 276 -9.68 -16.44 -18.97
N ALA A 277 -10.35 -17.38 -18.28
CA ALA A 277 -9.95 -17.86 -16.96
C ALA A 277 -8.94 -19.01 -17.07
N VAL A 278 -7.78 -18.85 -16.43
CA VAL A 278 -6.78 -19.89 -16.22
C VAL A 278 -6.49 -19.98 -14.72
N ASN A 279 -6.67 -21.15 -14.11
CA ASN A 279 -6.48 -21.37 -12.67
C ASN A 279 -7.26 -20.38 -11.77
N GLY A 280 -8.47 -19.97 -12.16
CA GLY A 280 -9.30 -19.03 -11.39
C GLY A 280 -8.91 -17.55 -11.54
N MET A 281 -7.93 -17.24 -12.39
CA MET A 281 -7.55 -15.88 -12.78
C MET A 281 -7.95 -15.58 -14.22
N VAL A 282 -8.71 -14.51 -14.42
CA VAL A 282 -9.12 -14.00 -15.73
C VAL A 282 -8.06 -13.01 -16.24
N ASN A 283 -7.38 -13.36 -17.32
CA ASN A 283 -6.43 -12.47 -17.97
C ASN A 283 -6.93 -12.14 -19.37
N ALA A 284 -7.35 -10.89 -19.58
CA ALA A 284 -7.86 -10.43 -20.86
C ALA A 284 -7.29 -9.07 -21.25
N SER A 285 -7.10 -8.85 -22.55
CA SER A 285 -6.71 -7.56 -23.09
C SER A 285 -7.77 -7.08 -24.07
N LEU A 286 -8.29 -5.87 -23.81
CA LEU A 286 -9.35 -5.23 -24.59
C LEU A 286 -8.73 -4.09 -25.38
N LYS A 287 -9.00 -4.06 -26.69
CA LYS A 287 -8.49 -3.02 -27.60
C LYS A 287 -9.58 -2.04 -27.99
N LEU A 288 -9.27 -0.75 -27.93
CA LEU A 288 -10.08 0.31 -28.50
C LEU A 288 -9.67 0.48 -29.98
N PRO A 289 -10.53 0.16 -30.94
CA PRO A 289 -10.17 0.09 -32.36
C PRO A 289 -9.91 1.46 -33.02
N ASP A 290 -10.45 2.51 -32.43
CA ASP A 290 -10.62 3.86 -32.95
C ASP A 290 -10.03 4.91 -31.99
N ALA A 291 -9.13 4.50 -31.10
CA ALA A 291 -8.47 5.38 -30.16
C ALA A 291 -6.94 5.24 -30.20
N ALA A 292 -6.23 6.35 -30.00
CA ALA A 292 -4.78 6.39 -29.84
C ALA A 292 -4.39 7.13 -28.56
N SER A 293 -3.71 6.43 -27.65
CA SER A 293 -3.24 6.94 -26.37
C SER A 293 -1.93 7.70 -26.56
N ILE A 294 -1.94 9.00 -26.25
CA ILE A 294 -0.75 9.86 -26.32
C ILE A 294 -0.03 9.89 -24.96
N GLY A 295 -0.80 9.67 -23.88
CA GLY A 295 -0.32 9.61 -22.51
C GLY A 295 -1.46 9.43 -21.52
N VAL A 296 -1.13 9.43 -20.23
CA VAL A 296 -2.13 9.33 -19.16
C VAL A 296 -3.09 10.53 -19.24
N ASN A 297 -4.41 10.28 -19.25
CA ASN A 297 -5.48 11.25 -19.50
C ASN A 297 -5.49 11.95 -20.88
N ARG A 298 -4.77 11.41 -21.89
CA ARG A 298 -4.59 12.08 -23.18
C ARG A 298 -4.81 11.09 -24.32
N ILE A 299 -5.82 11.33 -25.13
CA ILE A 299 -6.26 10.37 -26.14
C ILE A 299 -6.81 11.09 -27.38
N LEU A 300 -6.61 10.46 -28.53
CA LEU A 300 -7.29 10.80 -29.79
C LEU A 300 -8.36 9.76 -30.06
N PHE A 301 -9.55 10.20 -30.42
CA PHE A 301 -10.63 9.34 -30.91
C PHE A 301 -10.87 9.62 -32.39
N PHE A 302 -10.92 8.56 -33.19
CA PHE A 302 -11.19 8.61 -34.62
C PHE A 302 -12.64 8.21 -34.86
N ASN A 303 -13.50 9.14 -35.27
CA ASN A 303 -14.91 8.83 -35.58
C ASN A 303 -15.06 8.17 -36.98
N CYS A 304 -14.16 7.23 -37.31
CA CYS A 304 -14.11 6.53 -38.59
C CYS A 304 -13.34 5.21 -38.48
N GLU A 305 -13.41 4.38 -39.52
CA GLU A 305 -12.50 3.24 -39.67
C GLU A 305 -11.08 3.72 -40.02
N ALA A 306 -10.27 3.93 -38.99
CA ALA A 306 -8.84 4.25 -39.10
C ALA A 306 -8.00 2.98 -38.93
N LYS A 307 -7.04 2.77 -39.84
CA LYS A 307 -6.03 1.70 -39.70
C LYS A 307 -4.72 2.27 -39.14
N PRO A 308 -4.13 1.65 -38.12
CA PRO A 308 -2.85 2.10 -37.56
C PRO A 308 -1.71 1.81 -38.54
N VAL A 309 -0.92 2.83 -38.90
CA VAL A 309 0.27 2.68 -39.76
C VAL A 309 1.54 2.73 -38.92
N SER A 310 1.73 3.79 -38.14
CA SER A 310 2.88 3.92 -37.24
C SER A 310 2.58 4.83 -36.05
N TYR A 311 3.31 4.60 -34.97
CA TYR A 311 3.27 5.38 -33.75
C TYR A 311 4.71 5.60 -33.25
N SER A 312 5.10 6.85 -33.01
CA SER A 312 6.39 7.18 -32.41
C SER A 312 6.25 8.28 -31.38
N LYS A 313 7.07 8.21 -30.33
CA LYS A 313 7.09 9.20 -29.26
C LYS A 313 8.54 9.58 -28.96
N GLU A 314 8.89 10.83 -29.22
CA GLU A 314 10.23 11.37 -29.06
C GLU A 314 10.17 12.66 -28.24
N GLY A 315 10.60 12.58 -26.98
CA GLY A 315 10.50 13.68 -26.03
C GLY A 315 9.06 14.17 -25.86
N ASN A 316 8.81 15.42 -26.26
CA ASN A 316 7.51 16.09 -26.16
C ASN A 316 6.65 15.97 -27.42
N SER A 317 7.13 15.26 -28.45
CA SER A 317 6.41 15.05 -29.70
C SER A 317 5.89 13.61 -29.77
N THR A 318 4.61 13.45 -30.09
CA THR A 318 4.01 12.15 -30.40
C THR A 318 3.47 12.20 -31.82
N VAL A 319 3.91 11.27 -32.66
CA VAL A 319 3.53 11.18 -34.07
C VAL A 319 2.66 9.96 -34.25
N VAL A 320 1.45 10.17 -34.75
CA VAL A 320 0.43 9.16 -35.00
C VAL A 320 0.10 9.17 -36.49
N VAL A 321 0.40 8.07 -37.18
CA VAL A 321 0.10 7.91 -38.60
C VAL A 321 -1.01 6.89 -38.77
N VAL A 322 -2.10 7.32 -39.40
CA VAL A 322 -3.28 6.48 -39.66
C VAL A 322 -3.68 6.55 -41.13
N GLU A 323 -4.26 5.46 -41.62
CA GLU A 323 -4.86 5.39 -42.96
C GLU A 323 -6.39 5.32 -42.81
N THR A 324 -7.11 6.23 -43.46
CA THR A 324 -8.57 6.32 -43.39
C THR A 324 -9.24 6.11 -44.74
N ARG A 325 -10.39 5.41 -44.74
CA ARG A 325 -11.25 5.23 -45.93
C ARG A 325 -12.32 6.33 -46.00
N GLY A 326 -11.91 7.59 -46.10
CA GLY A 326 -12.81 8.74 -46.17
C GLY A 326 -12.34 9.91 -45.31
N SER A 327 -13.04 11.05 -45.38
CA SER A 327 -12.83 12.13 -44.41
C SER A 327 -13.24 11.65 -43.02
N CYS A 328 -12.39 11.91 -42.03
CA CYS A 328 -12.58 11.41 -40.68
C CYS A 328 -12.49 12.54 -39.67
N SER A 329 -13.49 12.65 -38.80
CA SER A 329 -13.46 13.58 -37.68
C SER A 329 -12.66 12.94 -36.54
N VAL A 330 -11.67 13.68 -36.03
CA VAL A 330 -10.81 13.27 -34.93
C VAL A 330 -11.05 14.20 -33.76
N GLU A 331 -11.32 13.62 -32.60
CA GLU A 331 -11.50 14.33 -31.34
C GLU A 331 -10.27 14.11 -30.46
N ALA A 332 -9.60 15.20 -30.07
CA ALA A 332 -8.43 15.14 -29.22
C ALA A 332 -8.75 15.66 -27.83
N PHE A 333 -8.40 14.87 -26.81
CA PHE A 333 -8.54 15.22 -25.40
C PHE A 333 -7.18 15.34 -24.72
N ILE A 334 -6.96 16.46 -24.04
CA ILE A 334 -5.79 16.72 -23.19
C ILE A 334 -6.24 17.27 -21.83
N GLN A 335 -5.35 17.24 -20.83
CA GLN A 335 -5.67 17.81 -19.52
C GLN A 335 -5.52 19.34 -19.55
N SER A 336 -6.38 20.10 -18.87
CA SER A 336 -6.41 21.57 -18.97
C SER A 336 -5.16 22.29 -18.47
N GLY A 337 -4.27 21.60 -17.75
CA GLY A 337 -2.97 22.13 -17.32
C GLY A 337 -1.86 21.97 -18.36
N ASP A 338 -2.10 21.23 -19.44
CA ASP A 338 -1.14 20.96 -20.50
C ASP A 338 -1.13 22.07 -21.54
N ASN A 339 0.03 22.29 -22.17
CA ASN A 339 0.13 23.09 -23.38
C ASN A 339 0.42 22.15 -24.55
N ALA A 340 -0.53 21.99 -25.47
CA ALA A 340 -0.38 21.12 -26.63
C ALA A 340 -0.74 21.83 -27.94
N VAL A 341 0.03 21.51 -28.98
CA VAL A 341 -0.21 21.93 -30.36
C VAL A 341 -0.34 20.68 -31.21
N ILE A 342 -1.47 20.57 -31.92
CA ILE A 342 -1.74 19.47 -32.85
C ILE A 342 -1.46 19.96 -34.27
N LEU A 343 -0.68 19.18 -35.01
CA LEU A 343 -0.35 19.41 -36.41
C LEU A 343 -0.89 18.23 -37.23
N VAL A 344 -1.76 18.50 -38.19
CA VAL A 344 -2.28 17.51 -39.14
C VAL A 344 -1.66 17.81 -40.50
N ASN A 345 -0.84 16.89 -41.03
CA ASN A 345 -0.12 17.10 -42.30
C ASN A 345 0.61 18.48 -42.35
N ASN A 346 1.26 18.85 -41.25
CA ASN A 346 1.93 20.16 -41.02
C ASN A 346 1.02 21.39 -40.91
N SER A 347 -0.30 21.24 -41.00
CA SER A 347 -1.26 22.31 -40.71
C SER A 347 -1.59 22.36 -39.21
N ARG A 348 -1.55 23.54 -38.61
CA ARG A 348 -1.83 23.72 -37.17
C ARG A 348 -3.34 23.78 -36.93
N ILE A 349 -3.81 22.97 -35.98
CA ILE A 349 -5.18 23.04 -35.49
C ILE A 349 -5.24 24.02 -34.31
N GLU A 350 -6.23 24.91 -34.34
CA GLU A 350 -6.51 25.88 -33.29
C GLU A 350 -7.94 25.71 -32.77
N GLY A 351 -8.18 26.15 -31.54
CA GLY A 351 -9.49 26.07 -30.89
C GLY A 351 -9.59 24.89 -29.93
N TRP A 352 -9.33 25.15 -28.66
CA TRP A 352 -9.60 24.22 -27.56
C TRP A 352 -10.89 24.64 -26.86
N VAL A 353 -11.77 23.67 -26.60
CA VAL A 353 -13.01 23.83 -25.86
C VAL A 353 -12.86 23.13 -24.52
N ASN A 354 -13.35 23.74 -23.44
CA ASN A 354 -13.33 23.12 -22.13
C ASN A 354 -14.28 21.91 -22.10
N ALA A 355 -13.78 20.80 -21.57
CA ALA A 355 -14.54 19.58 -21.31
C ALA A 355 -14.30 19.13 -19.86
N SER A 356 -15.14 18.24 -19.36
CA SER A 356 -14.97 17.66 -18.03
C SER A 356 -15.20 16.17 -18.05
N TRP A 357 -14.42 15.43 -17.28
CA TRP A 357 -14.51 13.97 -17.18
C TRP A 357 -14.23 13.50 -15.76
N SER A 358 -15.23 12.94 -15.07
CA SER A 358 -15.06 12.35 -13.73
C SER A 358 -14.28 13.25 -12.75
N GLY A 359 -14.66 14.53 -12.68
CA GLY A 359 -14.00 15.54 -11.83
C GLY A 359 -12.71 16.15 -12.40
N LEU A 360 -12.24 15.72 -13.57
CA LEU A 360 -11.10 16.31 -14.28
C LEU A 360 -11.55 17.38 -15.26
N SER A 361 -10.79 18.48 -15.32
CA SER A 361 -10.90 19.49 -16.37
C SER A 361 -10.03 19.08 -17.57
N LEU A 362 -10.67 18.85 -18.71
CA LEU A 362 -10.05 18.49 -19.98
C LEU A 362 -10.20 19.64 -20.99
N LEU A 363 -9.36 19.63 -22.01
CA LEU A 363 -9.52 20.43 -23.22
C LEU A 363 -9.78 19.48 -24.38
N LYS A 364 -10.82 19.79 -25.15
CA LYS A 364 -11.26 19.06 -26.34
C LYS A 364 -11.03 19.92 -27.58
N THR A 365 -10.50 19.33 -28.65
CA THR A 365 -10.55 19.93 -29.99
C THR A 365 -11.01 18.90 -31.00
N VAL A 366 -11.66 19.36 -32.06
CA VAL A 366 -12.20 18.50 -33.12
C VAL A 366 -11.68 19.00 -34.46
N PHE A 367 -11.09 18.11 -35.25
CA PHE A 367 -10.55 18.42 -36.57
C PHE A 367 -10.83 17.29 -37.55
N GLU A 368 -10.76 17.59 -38.85
CA GLU A 368 -10.95 16.59 -39.89
C GLU A 368 -9.62 16.19 -40.52
N ILE A 369 -9.47 14.89 -40.80
CA ILE A 369 -8.36 14.35 -41.57
C ILE A 369 -8.87 13.85 -42.93
N PRO A 370 -8.13 14.10 -44.02
CA PRO A 370 -8.52 13.67 -45.36
C PRO A 370 -8.41 12.15 -45.51
N SER A 371 -9.06 11.62 -46.55
CA SER A 371 -8.93 10.20 -46.93
C SER A 371 -7.50 9.87 -47.34
N GLY A 372 -7.01 8.70 -46.91
CA GLY A 372 -5.65 8.24 -47.18
C GLY A 372 -4.77 8.29 -45.93
N VAL A 373 -3.46 8.38 -46.13
CA VAL A 373 -2.49 8.42 -45.02
C VAL A 373 -2.40 9.84 -44.48
N SER A 374 -2.76 10.01 -43.22
CA SER A 374 -2.66 11.28 -42.50
C SER A 374 -1.65 11.19 -41.36
N ASN A 375 -0.83 12.22 -41.22
CA ASN A 375 0.15 12.34 -40.16
C ASN A 375 -0.34 13.35 -39.10
N ILE A 376 -0.55 12.89 -37.88
CA ILE A 376 -0.98 13.69 -36.74
C ILE A 376 0.19 13.79 -35.76
N THR A 377 0.78 14.97 -35.65
CA THR A 377 1.85 15.26 -34.70
C THR A 377 1.30 16.07 -33.54
N VAL A 378 1.43 15.55 -32.32
CA VAL A 378 1.05 16.23 -31.08
C VAL A 378 2.32 16.65 -30.35
N ASN A 379 2.59 17.94 -30.35
CA ASN A 379 3.68 18.55 -29.59
C ASN A 379 3.12 19.08 -28.28
N ALA A 380 3.48 18.49 -27.15
CA ALA A 380 2.87 18.83 -25.88
C ALA A 380 3.85 18.86 -24.70
N TRP A 381 3.71 19.88 -23.86
CA TRP A 381 4.37 20.01 -22.57
C TRP A 381 3.40 19.61 -21.47
N PHE A 382 3.53 18.35 -21.05
CA PHE A 382 2.63 17.75 -20.06
C PHE A 382 3.01 18.18 -18.64
N LYS A 383 2.05 18.72 -17.88
CA LYS A 383 2.23 19.06 -16.46
C LYS A 383 1.62 17.95 -15.60
N GLY A 384 2.41 16.92 -15.31
CA GLY A 384 1.97 15.80 -14.47
C GLY A 384 0.66 15.15 -14.97
N TYR A 385 -0.05 14.47 -14.08
CA TYR A 385 -1.37 13.92 -14.36
C TYR A 385 -2.22 13.94 -13.08
N ALA A 386 -3.51 14.26 -13.22
CA ALA A 386 -4.47 14.20 -12.12
C ALA A 386 -5.27 12.90 -12.18
N ARG A 387 -5.55 12.28 -11.03
CA ARG A 387 -6.37 11.07 -10.95
C ARG A 387 -7.86 11.45 -11.03
N PRO A 388 -8.67 10.82 -11.89
CA PRO A 388 -10.11 11.05 -11.92
C PRO A 388 -10.77 10.63 -10.60
N PHE A 389 -11.81 11.35 -10.21
CA PHE A 389 -12.65 11.02 -9.05
C PHE A 389 -13.81 10.14 -9.52
N VAL A 390 -13.79 8.88 -9.13
CA VAL A 390 -14.78 7.87 -9.50
C VAL A 390 -15.20 7.13 -8.25
N ASP A 391 -16.50 7.06 -8.00
CA ASP A 391 -17.07 6.26 -6.94
C ASP A 391 -17.08 4.79 -7.38
N GLU A 392 -16.14 3.98 -6.88
CA GLU A 392 -16.02 2.57 -7.28
C GLU A 392 -17.17 1.75 -6.70
N HIS A 393 -17.81 0.94 -7.55
CA HIS A 393 -18.83 -0.01 -7.14
C HIS A 393 -18.26 -1.43 -7.25
N TYR A 394 -18.20 -2.16 -6.14
CA TYR A 394 -17.56 -3.48 -6.09
C TYR A 394 -18.55 -4.59 -6.43
N PHE A 395 -18.17 -5.51 -7.33
CA PHE A 395 -19.01 -6.65 -7.68
C PHE A 395 -19.35 -7.51 -6.45
N THR A 396 -18.36 -7.77 -5.60
CA THR A 396 -18.56 -8.51 -4.35
C THR A 396 -19.55 -7.84 -3.40
N ALA A 397 -19.74 -6.52 -3.48
CA ALA A 397 -20.79 -5.84 -2.74
C ALA A 397 -22.19 -6.10 -3.33
N SER A 398 -22.31 -6.24 -4.66
CA SER A 398 -23.59 -6.55 -5.33
C SER A 398 -24.06 -7.99 -5.16
N LEU A 399 -23.15 -8.94 -4.90
CA LEU A 399 -23.49 -10.32 -4.54
C LEU A 399 -24.09 -10.46 -3.13
N ILE A 400 -23.95 -9.41 -2.33
CA ILE A 400 -24.46 -9.36 -0.98
C ILE A 400 -25.72 -8.53 -1.08
N ASP A 401 -26.84 -9.19 -1.34
CA ASP A 401 -28.13 -8.62 -0.97
C ASP A 401 -28.04 -8.41 0.55
N VAL A 402 -27.81 -7.16 0.99
CA VAL A 402 -27.71 -6.82 2.42
C VAL A 402 -29.12 -6.89 2.97
N ASN A 403 -29.61 -8.12 3.10
CA ASN A 403 -30.83 -8.39 3.79
C ASN A 403 -30.51 -8.14 5.26
N VAL A 404 -31.01 -7.03 5.81
CA VAL A 404 -30.84 -6.66 7.24
C VAL A 404 -31.36 -7.77 8.17
N LEU A 405 -32.12 -8.71 7.61
CA LEU A 405 -32.64 -9.92 8.24
C LEU A 405 -31.64 -11.10 8.25
N GLU A 406 -30.53 -11.05 7.51
CA GLU A 406 -29.47 -12.08 7.47
C GLU A 406 -28.16 -11.54 8.07
N PRO A 407 -28.01 -11.57 9.41
CA PRO A 407 -26.88 -10.97 10.12
C PRO A 407 -25.51 -11.62 9.86
N GLU A 408 -25.48 -12.77 9.17
CA GLU A 408 -24.27 -13.56 8.92
C GLU A 408 -23.24 -12.80 8.06
N SER A 409 -23.72 -11.99 7.10
CA SER A 409 -22.87 -11.16 6.24
C SER A 409 -22.13 -10.06 7.01
N MET A 410 -22.79 -9.44 7.99
CA MET A 410 -22.19 -8.40 8.84
C MET A 410 -21.15 -8.98 9.80
N ILE A 411 -21.45 -10.14 10.39
CA ILE A 411 -20.53 -10.87 11.27
C ILE A 411 -19.26 -11.22 10.50
N TYR A 412 -19.40 -11.65 9.24
CA TYR A 412 -18.28 -12.00 8.40
C TYR A 412 -17.32 -10.83 8.18
N TRP A 413 -17.82 -9.67 7.74
CA TRP A 413 -16.95 -8.50 7.50
C TRP A 413 -16.22 -8.03 8.76
N VAL A 414 -16.89 -8.09 9.92
CA VAL A 414 -16.25 -7.79 11.20
C VAL A 414 -15.19 -8.83 11.54
N SER A 415 -15.47 -10.11 11.31
CA SER A 415 -14.50 -11.18 11.55
C SER A 415 -13.25 -11.06 10.67
N LEU A 416 -13.43 -10.69 9.39
CA LEU A 416 -12.33 -10.47 8.46
C LEU A 416 -11.50 -9.26 8.90
N ALA A 417 -12.15 -8.14 9.27
CA ALA A 417 -11.46 -6.98 9.79
C ALA A 417 -10.68 -7.29 11.07
N VAL A 418 -11.21 -8.14 11.95
CA VAL A 418 -10.51 -8.62 13.16
C VAL A 418 -9.27 -9.43 12.76
N VAL A 419 -9.37 -10.34 11.80
CA VAL A 419 -8.20 -11.13 11.36
C VAL A 419 -7.14 -10.23 10.73
N ASP A 420 -7.52 -9.42 9.75
CA ASP A 420 -6.58 -8.66 8.92
C ASP A 420 -5.97 -7.45 9.62
N LEU A 421 -6.74 -6.78 10.49
CA LEU A 421 -6.34 -5.50 11.07
C LEU A 421 -6.09 -5.57 12.59
N MET A 422 -6.34 -6.71 13.22
CA MET A 422 -5.99 -6.95 14.63
C MET A 422 -5.08 -8.16 14.79
N ILE A 423 -5.49 -9.35 14.35
CA ILE A 423 -4.71 -10.58 14.59
C ILE A 423 -3.39 -10.57 13.81
N LEU A 424 -3.41 -10.35 12.50
CA LEU A 424 -2.20 -10.37 11.67
C LEU A 424 -1.18 -9.28 12.08
N PRO A 425 -1.58 -8.02 12.36
CA PRO A 425 -0.69 -7.02 12.93
C PRO A 425 -0.09 -7.41 14.29
N LEU A 426 -0.88 -8.05 15.17
CA LEU A 426 -0.36 -8.55 16.45
C LEU A 426 0.66 -9.68 16.26
N VAL A 427 0.39 -10.62 15.35
CA VAL A 427 1.34 -11.67 15.00
C VAL A 427 2.63 -11.07 14.43
N TYR A 428 2.51 -10.08 13.53
CA TYR A 428 3.64 -9.41 12.93
C TYR A 428 4.49 -8.68 13.98
N THR A 429 3.87 -7.90 14.85
CA THR A 429 4.58 -7.20 15.94
C THR A 429 5.24 -8.17 16.92
N ALA A 430 4.63 -9.32 17.20
CA ALA A 430 5.26 -10.40 17.98
C ALA A 430 6.48 -11.00 17.26
N MET A 431 6.42 -11.19 15.94
CA MET A 431 7.58 -11.59 15.14
C MET A 431 8.70 -10.54 15.22
N LEU A 432 8.38 -9.25 15.10
CA LEU A 432 9.37 -8.19 15.26
C LEU A 432 10.01 -8.21 16.66
N ALA A 433 9.22 -8.39 17.71
CA ALA A 433 9.74 -8.48 19.07
C ALA A 433 10.68 -9.68 19.26
N THR A 434 10.35 -10.85 18.69
CA THR A 434 11.23 -12.04 18.76
C THR A 434 12.52 -11.86 17.96
N ILE A 435 12.46 -11.24 16.78
CA ILE A 435 13.65 -10.86 16.00
C ILE A 435 14.51 -9.87 16.80
N SER A 436 13.92 -8.82 17.38
CA SER A 436 14.64 -7.87 18.23
C SER A 436 15.33 -8.54 19.41
N LEU A 437 14.66 -9.49 20.07
CA LEU A 437 15.25 -10.22 21.19
C LEU A 437 16.42 -11.11 20.74
N THR A 438 16.34 -11.68 19.54
CA THR A 438 17.39 -12.50 18.95
C THR A 438 18.61 -11.65 18.58
N VAL A 439 18.40 -10.48 17.97
CA VAL A 439 19.48 -9.50 17.69
C VAL A 439 20.10 -9.00 19.00
N ALA A 440 19.31 -8.78 20.05
CA ALA A 440 19.82 -8.36 21.35
C ALA A 440 20.74 -9.39 21.99
N ARG A 441 20.48 -10.70 21.77
CA ARG A 441 21.36 -11.78 22.21
C ARG A 441 22.69 -11.76 21.47
N LEU A 442 22.70 -11.45 20.17
CA LEU A 442 23.93 -11.30 19.38
C LEU A 442 24.79 -10.13 19.87
N LEU A 443 24.17 -9.05 20.36
CA LEU A 443 24.85 -7.91 20.97
C LEU A 443 25.33 -8.17 22.42
N GLY A 444 25.24 -9.42 22.91
CA GLY A 444 25.69 -9.80 24.25
C GLY A 444 24.68 -9.53 25.36
N GLY A 445 23.40 -9.34 25.02
CA GLY A 445 22.30 -9.35 25.98
C GLY A 445 21.93 -10.78 26.38
N VAL A 446 22.22 -11.17 27.63
CA VAL A 446 21.58 -12.37 28.20
C VAL A 446 20.10 -12.03 28.41
N SER A 447 19.18 -12.96 28.10
CA SER A 447 17.74 -12.72 28.24
C SER A 447 17.44 -12.01 29.56
N PRO A 448 16.75 -10.85 29.58
CA PRO A 448 16.31 -10.27 30.84
C PRO A 448 15.52 -11.36 31.55
N ARG A 449 15.81 -11.64 32.83
CA ARG A 449 15.04 -12.61 33.63
C ARG A 449 13.53 -12.34 33.63
N VAL A 450 13.13 -11.12 33.26
CA VAL A 450 11.75 -10.69 33.00
C VAL A 450 11.10 -11.43 31.82
N ALA A 451 11.84 -11.80 30.77
CA ALA A 451 11.30 -12.56 29.64
C ALA A 451 10.88 -13.99 30.04
N ARG A 452 11.53 -14.61 31.05
CA ARG A 452 11.10 -15.91 31.59
C ARG A 452 9.73 -15.87 32.25
N PHE A 453 9.36 -14.71 32.83
CA PHE A 453 8.02 -14.53 33.41
C PHE A 453 6.92 -14.45 32.35
N PHE A 454 7.24 -14.09 31.10
CA PHE A 454 6.28 -14.03 30.00
C PHE A 454 6.27 -15.29 29.11
N THR A 455 7.37 -16.06 29.07
CA THR A 455 7.47 -17.23 28.18
C THR A 455 7.34 -18.59 28.87
N GLY A 456 7.17 -18.65 30.20
CA GLY A 456 6.90 -19.91 30.89
C GLY A 456 7.95 -21.01 30.67
N VAL A 457 9.23 -20.64 30.52
CA VAL A 457 10.40 -21.54 30.47
C VAL A 457 11.55 -20.99 31.29
#